data_AF-A0A0U3G243-F1
#
_entry.id   AF-A0A0U3G243-F1
#
_cell.length_a   1.000
_cell.length_b   1.000
_cell.length_c   1.000
_cell.angle_alpha   90.00
_cell.angle_beta   90.00
_cell.angle_gamma   90.00
#
_symmetry.space_group_name_H-M   'P 1'
#
loop_
_entity.id
_entity.type
_entity.pdbx_description
1 polymer ?
#
loop_
_entity_poly.entity_id
_entity_poly.type
_entity_poly.pdbx_seq_one_letter_code
_entity_poly.pdbx_strand_id
1 'polypeptide(L)'
;MLRRPAVPTAPAARRGLFCLLLAVPLALTGCTSVEVAVDSPQQQPAPAVASPSSSDASAPRPVAAAEPAATRTFTTPDGAYRFEHPAEWTVRADPAEAGVYAVRDGSGRLMAGLAIGDRADPVASPVHPVSAHTSVDVPGLAGPLGRPVSAVVGLFPGQTVGGEAVAFGLADGGDPAANYGRVRSDDASFVYFGGTRAIGNGATMLSQAAVDREIDAYTASPEGRAVVAMLASFTVDTSVTGSVCRDGDYVYTDLRGLGCDEAQGVVGELRASGSAEDDQSVVSDEYYCSGDGVEETAYHDPMYACGVVGAADVSFLLDPVTITADHPLLHVETGPTISAPEEMTDVAADCVGVNYEFTEVDGLTCPEAKGMLQPFLEGKGTPADSDGQVLDDTQCTRAPAERGGATVPSWSCFREQGGSFVAYARM
;
A
#
# COMPACT_ATOMS: atom_id res chain seq x y z
N MET A 1 -22.39 -60.84 15.62
CA MET A 1 -21.36 -61.08 16.65
C MET A 1 -19.99 -60.88 16.02
N LEU A 2 -19.40 -59.69 16.13
CA LEU A 2 -18.00 -59.40 15.80
C LEU A 2 -17.53 -58.33 16.81
N ARG A 3 -16.60 -58.72 17.70
CA ARG A 3 -16.03 -57.86 18.75
C ARG A 3 -14.91 -57.00 18.16
N ARG A 4 -14.97 -55.68 18.36
CA ARG A 4 -13.83 -54.76 18.18
C ARG A 4 -12.85 -54.89 19.36
N PRO A 5 -11.52 -54.89 19.15
CA PRO A 5 -10.56 -54.76 20.24
C PRO A 5 -10.36 -53.30 20.66
N ALA A 6 -10.17 -53.09 21.96
CA ALA A 6 -9.91 -51.81 22.61
C ALA A 6 -8.47 -51.33 22.38
N VAL A 7 -8.32 -50.03 22.16
CA VAL A 7 -7.03 -49.31 22.11
C VAL A 7 -6.60 -48.94 23.53
N PRO A 8 -5.35 -49.18 23.96
CA PRO A 8 -4.87 -48.75 25.27
C PRO A 8 -4.45 -47.28 25.27
N THR A 9 -4.97 -46.54 26.25
CA THR A 9 -4.60 -45.19 26.64
C THR A 9 -3.22 -45.18 27.31
N ALA A 10 -2.29 -44.37 26.79
CA ALA A 10 -1.01 -44.08 27.43
C ALA A 10 -1.11 -42.86 28.38
N PRO A 11 -0.35 -42.81 29.49
CA PRO A 11 -0.42 -41.71 30.45
C PRO A 11 0.52 -40.55 30.06
N ALA A 12 -0.02 -39.33 30.03
CA ALA A 12 0.77 -38.11 29.91
C ALA A 12 1.51 -37.82 31.23
N ALA A 13 2.84 -37.74 31.13
CA ALA A 13 3.75 -37.49 32.23
C ALA A 13 3.80 -36.00 32.62
N ARG A 14 4.03 -35.82 33.92
CA ARG A 14 4.11 -34.59 34.72
C ARG A 14 5.41 -33.79 34.50
N ARG A 15 5.26 -32.48 34.70
CA ARG A 15 6.17 -31.51 35.39
C ARG A 15 7.45 -31.06 34.68
N GLY A 16 7.55 -29.74 34.52
CA GLY A 16 8.79 -29.01 34.31
C GLY A 16 8.57 -27.50 34.42
N LEU A 17 8.32 -27.02 35.65
CA LEU A 17 8.30 -25.60 35.99
C LEU A 17 9.75 -25.10 36.02
N PHE A 18 10.14 -24.19 35.12
CA PHE A 18 11.43 -23.51 35.17
C PHE A 18 11.19 -21.99 35.25
N CYS A 19 11.25 -21.46 36.47
CA CYS A 19 11.41 -20.04 36.75
C CYS A 19 12.87 -19.67 36.51
N LEU A 20 13.15 -18.74 35.59
CA LEU A 20 14.43 -18.04 35.52
C LEU A 20 14.19 -16.56 35.83
N LEU A 21 14.55 -16.18 37.05
CA LEU A 21 14.66 -14.79 37.51
C LEU A 21 16.02 -14.24 37.03
N LEU A 22 16.00 -13.22 36.19
CA LEU A 22 17.17 -12.39 35.90
C LEU A 22 16.89 -10.97 36.41
N ALA A 23 17.54 -10.63 37.51
CA ALA A 23 17.60 -9.30 38.07
C ALA A 23 18.70 -8.50 37.36
N VAL A 24 18.36 -7.36 36.78
CA VAL A 24 19.31 -6.39 36.21
C VAL A 24 19.31 -5.14 37.09
N PRO A 25 20.45 -4.72 37.66
CA PRO A 25 20.54 -3.44 38.36
C PRO A 25 20.74 -2.29 37.37
N LEU A 26 19.78 -1.36 37.36
CA LEU A 26 19.91 -0.05 36.71
C LEU A 26 20.79 0.86 37.59
N ALA A 27 22.01 1.12 37.12
CA ALA A 27 22.86 2.17 37.67
C ALA A 27 22.43 3.53 37.07
N LEU A 28 21.87 4.40 37.92
CA LEU A 28 21.69 5.82 37.60
C LEU A 28 23.04 6.54 37.70
N THR A 29 23.57 6.98 36.57
CA THR A 29 24.60 8.02 36.51
C THR A 29 24.01 9.26 35.88
N GLY A 30 23.86 10.31 36.70
CA GLY A 30 23.40 11.62 36.28
C GLY A 30 24.47 12.36 35.46
N CYS A 31 24.02 13.10 34.46
CA CYS A 31 24.80 14.12 33.80
C CYS A 31 24.22 15.50 34.17
N THR A 32 25.11 16.31 34.72
CA THR A 32 24.93 17.69 35.16
C THR A 32 24.69 18.62 33.99
N SER A 33 23.70 19.51 34.14
CA SER A 33 23.47 20.64 33.24
C SER A 33 24.65 21.60 33.25
N VAL A 34 25.21 21.88 32.07
CA VAL A 34 26.19 22.96 31.87
C VAL A 34 25.44 24.18 31.36
N GLU A 35 25.36 25.21 32.19
CA GLU A 35 24.97 26.56 31.77
C GLU A 35 26.04 27.13 30.83
N VAL A 36 25.68 27.41 29.59
CA VAL A 36 26.53 28.20 28.68
C VAL A 36 26.00 29.63 28.68
N ALA A 37 26.75 30.51 29.35
CA ALA A 37 26.59 31.95 29.25
C ALA A 37 26.87 32.39 27.80
N VAL A 38 25.87 32.98 27.16
CA VAL A 38 26.01 33.64 25.86
C VAL A 38 26.58 35.03 26.12
N ASP A 39 27.91 35.14 26.03
CA ASP A 39 28.60 36.42 26.01
C ASP A 39 28.61 36.97 24.58
N SER A 40 28.16 38.21 24.44
CA SER A 40 28.03 38.90 23.15
C SER A 40 29.35 39.60 22.80
N PRO A 41 29.98 39.32 21.64
CA PRO A 41 31.03 40.19 21.15
C PRO A 41 30.44 41.31 20.29
N GLN A 42 30.82 42.53 20.69
CA GLN A 42 30.57 43.77 19.98
C GLN A 42 31.08 43.75 18.54
N GLN A 43 30.27 44.36 17.69
CA GLN A 43 30.53 44.66 16.28
C GLN A 43 31.66 45.69 16.18
N GLN A 44 32.82 45.24 15.70
CA GLN A 44 33.95 46.11 15.33
C GLN A 44 33.97 46.29 13.79
N PRO A 45 33.98 47.52 13.26
CA PRO A 45 33.98 47.74 11.82
C PRO A 45 35.39 47.46 11.25
N ALA A 46 35.48 46.50 10.33
CA ALA A 46 36.69 46.21 9.57
C ALA A 46 36.74 47.08 8.28
N PRO A 47 37.94 47.49 7.84
CA PRO A 47 38.12 48.40 6.70
C PRO A 47 38.10 47.66 5.36
N ALA A 48 37.77 48.42 4.30
CA ALA A 48 37.81 48.01 2.91
C ALA A 48 39.21 47.50 2.50
N VAL A 49 39.29 46.27 1.99
CA VAL A 49 40.48 45.74 1.33
C VAL A 49 40.09 44.93 0.09
N ALA A 50 40.54 45.46 -1.05
CA ALA A 50 40.93 44.87 -2.34
C ALA A 50 40.27 43.59 -2.87
N SER A 51 39.81 43.72 -4.12
CA SER A 51 39.47 42.69 -5.10
C SER A 51 40.47 41.52 -5.16
N PRO A 52 40.00 40.26 -5.15
CA PRO A 52 40.81 39.15 -5.61
C PRO A 52 40.70 39.00 -7.14
N SER A 53 41.87 38.95 -7.77
CA SER A 53 42.06 38.59 -9.18
C SER A 53 41.50 37.20 -9.48
N SER A 54 40.77 37.13 -10.60
CA SER A 54 40.31 35.92 -11.27
C SER A 54 41.45 34.92 -11.44
N SER A 55 41.37 33.80 -10.71
CA SER A 55 42.23 32.64 -10.92
C SER A 55 41.48 31.62 -11.77
N ASP A 56 42.20 31.06 -12.73
CA ASP A 56 41.75 30.22 -13.82
C ASP A 56 40.73 29.15 -13.45
N ALA A 57 39.58 29.21 -14.12
CA ALA A 57 38.62 28.12 -14.19
C ALA A 57 39.27 26.94 -14.93
N SER A 58 39.84 26.01 -14.16
CA SER A 58 40.22 24.70 -14.67
C SER A 58 38.97 24.03 -15.22
N ALA A 59 38.88 23.95 -16.55
CA ALA A 59 37.81 23.25 -17.24
C ALA A 59 37.67 21.84 -16.65
N PRO A 60 36.46 21.41 -16.26
CA PRO A 60 36.25 20.09 -15.69
C PRO A 60 36.74 19.04 -16.69
N ARG A 61 37.73 18.24 -16.27
CA ARG A 61 38.27 17.14 -17.06
C ARG A 61 37.10 16.17 -17.33
N PRO A 62 36.83 15.80 -18.60
CA PRO A 62 35.75 14.86 -18.90
C PRO A 62 35.98 13.57 -18.12
N VAL A 63 35.07 13.26 -17.20
CA VAL A 63 35.07 11.95 -16.54
C VAL A 63 34.75 10.95 -17.63
N ALA A 64 35.72 10.09 -17.96
CA ALA A 64 35.51 9.02 -18.91
C ALA A 64 34.26 8.23 -18.51
N ALA A 65 33.34 8.05 -19.45
CA ALA A 65 32.11 7.28 -19.23
C ALA A 65 32.50 5.93 -18.64
N ALA A 66 32.01 5.64 -17.43
CA ALA A 66 32.25 4.37 -16.77
C ALA A 66 31.77 3.25 -17.71
N GLU A 67 32.63 2.26 -17.92
CA GLU A 67 32.29 1.06 -18.67
C GLU A 67 31.03 0.42 -18.06
N PRO A 68 30.05 0.00 -18.86
CA PRO A 68 28.80 -0.56 -18.34
C PRO A 68 29.12 -1.74 -17.42
N ALA A 69 28.59 -1.71 -16.20
CA ALA A 69 28.75 -2.82 -15.27
C ALA A 69 28.21 -4.10 -15.92
N ALA A 70 28.94 -5.21 -15.76
CA ALA A 70 28.46 -6.49 -16.25
C ALA A 70 27.11 -6.82 -15.61
N THR A 71 26.12 -7.20 -16.43
CA THR A 71 24.79 -7.60 -15.96
C THR A 71 24.66 -9.13 -15.98
N ARG A 72 23.71 -9.64 -15.19
CA ARG A 72 23.24 -11.02 -15.19
C ARG A 72 21.73 -11.03 -15.32
N THR A 73 21.21 -12.06 -15.97
CA THR A 73 19.77 -12.27 -16.10
C THR A 73 19.31 -13.24 -15.03
N PHE A 74 18.32 -12.84 -14.23
CA PHE A 74 17.55 -13.74 -13.41
C PHE A 74 16.31 -14.20 -14.18
N THR A 75 15.96 -15.48 -14.06
CA THR A 75 14.71 -16.03 -14.58
C THR A 75 14.13 -16.90 -13.48
N THR A 76 12.85 -16.70 -13.19
CA THR A 76 12.10 -17.49 -12.22
C THR A 76 12.10 -18.99 -12.61
N PRO A 77 11.93 -19.93 -11.66
CA PRO A 77 12.01 -21.36 -11.94
C PRO A 77 10.98 -21.88 -12.95
N ASP A 78 9.83 -21.22 -13.06
CA ASP A 78 8.79 -21.50 -14.06
C ASP A 78 9.11 -20.90 -15.43
N GLY A 79 10.01 -19.92 -15.51
CA GLY A 79 10.38 -19.20 -16.72
C GLY A 79 9.48 -18.01 -17.05
N ALA A 80 8.45 -17.74 -16.24
CA ALA A 80 7.43 -16.73 -16.54
C ALA A 80 7.96 -15.30 -16.40
N TYR A 81 8.89 -15.07 -15.48
CA TYR A 81 9.41 -13.73 -15.17
C TYR A 81 10.93 -13.67 -15.31
N ARG A 82 11.41 -12.60 -15.92
CA ARG A 82 12.84 -12.36 -16.15
C ARG A 82 13.18 -10.89 -15.95
N PHE A 83 14.37 -10.62 -15.42
CA PHE A 83 14.97 -9.28 -15.39
C PHE A 83 16.51 -9.37 -15.36
N GLU A 84 17.17 -8.30 -15.77
CA GLU A 84 18.62 -8.12 -15.64
C GLU A 84 18.98 -7.38 -14.35
N HIS A 85 20.10 -7.71 -13.74
CA HIS A 85 20.64 -7.04 -12.57
C HIS A 85 22.17 -6.97 -12.63
N PRO A 86 22.85 -6.06 -11.91
CA PRO A 86 24.31 -6.04 -11.80
C PRO A 86 24.87 -7.41 -11.36
N ALA A 87 25.99 -7.83 -11.96
CA ALA A 87 26.54 -9.18 -11.76
C ALA A 87 26.98 -9.47 -10.32
N GLU A 88 27.29 -8.42 -9.55
CA GLU A 88 27.62 -8.48 -8.13
C GLU A 88 26.38 -8.57 -7.21
N TRP A 89 25.18 -8.36 -7.75
CA TRP A 89 23.93 -8.56 -7.01
C TRP A 89 23.53 -10.04 -7.03
N THR A 90 22.74 -10.43 -6.04
CA THR A 90 22.22 -11.79 -5.89
C THR A 90 20.71 -11.77 -5.81
N VAL A 91 20.06 -12.73 -6.46
CA VAL A 91 18.62 -12.97 -6.34
C VAL A 91 18.43 -14.30 -5.65
N ARG A 92 17.61 -14.33 -4.58
CA ARG A 92 17.33 -15.55 -3.82
C ARG A 92 15.85 -15.66 -3.53
N ALA A 93 15.29 -16.85 -3.71
CA ALA A 93 13.94 -17.16 -3.24
C ALA A 93 13.86 -17.02 -1.71
N ASP A 94 12.76 -16.47 -1.21
CA ASP A 94 12.46 -16.48 0.22
C ASP A 94 12.05 -17.90 0.63
N PRO A 95 12.73 -18.54 1.60
CA PRO A 95 12.34 -19.87 2.05
C PRO A 95 11.00 -19.89 2.81
N ALA A 96 10.51 -18.75 3.29
CA ALA A 96 9.26 -18.65 4.03
C ALA A 96 8.03 -18.53 3.12
N GLU A 97 8.22 -18.05 1.88
CA GLU A 97 7.11 -17.68 0.99
C GLU A 97 7.41 -18.04 -0.47
N ALA A 98 6.59 -18.93 -1.03
CA ALA A 98 6.71 -19.33 -2.42
C ALA A 98 6.38 -18.15 -3.35
N GLY A 99 7.14 -18.01 -4.45
CA GLY A 99 6.92 -16.90 -5.40
C GLY A 99 7.56 -15.58 -4.97
N VAL A 100 8.24 -15.52 -3.83
CA VAL A 100 8.95 -14.33 -3.34
C VAL A 100 10.46 -14.46 -3.56
N TYR A 101 11.08 -13.40 -4.07
CA TYR A 101 12.51 -13.31 -4.36
C TYR A 101 13.08 -11.99 -3.85
N ALA A 102 14.15 -12.08 -3.07
CA ALA A 102 14.91 -10.93 -2.61
C ALA A 102 16.11 -10.66 -3.54
N VAL A 103 16.20 -9.43 -4.06
CA VAL A 103 17.36 -8.93 -4.79
C VAL A 103 18.25 -8.17 -3.83
N ARG A 104 19.51 -8.61 -3.65
CA ARG A 104 20.48 -8.01 -2.74
C ARG A 104 21.74 -7.56 -3.47
N ASP A 105 22.30 -6.43 -3.07
CA ASP A 105 23.57 -5.94 -3.62
C ASP A 105 24.77 -6.79 -3.16
N GLY A 106 25.98 -6.47 -3.65
CA GLY A 106 27.21 -7.18 -3.27
C GLY A 106 27.58 -7.08 -1.79
N SER A 107 26.97 -6.16 -1.03
CA SER A 107 27.12 -6.06 0.43
C SER A 107 26.06 -6.87 1.20
N GLY A 108 25.07 -7.43 0.51
CA GLY A 108 23.96 -8.17 1.10
C GLY A 108 22.76 -7.31 1.49
N ARG A 109 22.78 -6.00 1.20
CA ARG A 109 21.63 -5.11 1.45
C ARG A 109 20.50 -5.42 0.48
N LEU A 110 19.26 -5.44 0.97
CA LEU A 110 18.08 -5.62 0.14
C LEU A 110 17.89 -4.41 -0.77
N MET A 111 17.84 -4.65 -2.07
CA MET A 111 17.64 -3.64 -3.11
C MET A 111 16.21 -3.65 -3.62
N ALA A 112 15.63 -4.81 -3.87
CA ALA A 112 14.24 -4.95 -4.30
C ALA A 112 13.68 -6.31 -3.89
N GLY A 113 12.36 -6.41 -3.81
CA GLY A 113 11.62 -7.67 -3.72
C GLY A 113 10.80 -7.89 -4.97
N LEU A 114 10.80 -9.12 -5.48
CA LEU A 114 9.82 -9.62 -6.46
C LEU A 114 8.89 -10.58 -5.73
N ALA A 115 7.58 -10.33 -5.71
CA ALA A 115 6.58 -11.29 -5.23
C ALA A 115 5.57 -11.58 -6.35
N ILE A 116 5.20 -12.83 -6.50
CA ILE A 116 4.30 -13.33 -7.54
C ILE A 116 3.19 -14.14 -6.87
N GLY A 117 1.94 -13.76 -7.12
CA GLY A 117 0.78 -14.59 -6.75
C GLY A 117 -0.51 -13.81 -6.54
N ASP A 118 -1.55 -14.57 -6.20
CA ASP A 118 -2.94 -14.11 -6.03
C ASP A 118 -3.10 -13.21 -4.80
N ARG A 119 -2.25 -13.46 -3.79
CA ARG A 119 -2.06 -12.63 -2.60
C ARG A 119 -0.60 -12.23 -2.50
N ALA A 120 -0.09 -11.50 -3.49
CA ALA A 120 1.17 -10.81 -3.31
C ALA A 120 0.99 -9.75 -2.22
N ASP A 121 0.97 -10.21 -0.96
CA ASP A 121 1.17 -9.38 0.22
C ASP A 121 2.57 -8.83 0.02
N PRO A 122 2.69 -7.54 -0.29
CA PRO A 122 3.95 -7.04 -0.77
C PRO A 122 4.96 -7.16 0.36
N VAL A 123 6.17 -7.63 0.03
CA VAL A 123 7.28 -7.82 0.98
C VAL A 123 7.55 -6.54 1.81
N ALA A 124 7.10 -5.40 1.30
CA ALA A 124 6.86 -4.16 2.03
C ALA A 124 5.46 -3.63 1.66
N SER A 125 4.69 -3.09 2.62
CA SER A 125 3.34 -2.52 2.38
C SER A 125 3.26 -1.75 1.05
N PRO A 126 2.13 -1.84 0.31
CA PRO A 126 1.99 -1.18 -0.99
C PRO A 126 2.41 0.27 -0.84
N VAL A 127 3.41 0.64 -1.64
CA VAL A 127 3.93 1.99 -1.60
C VAL A 127 3.00 2.82 -2.48
N HIS A 128 2.34 3.81 -1.89
CA HIS A 128 1.62 4.84 -2.62
C HIS A 128 2.45 6.10 -2.60
N PRO A 129 3.24 6.36 -3.65
CA PRO A 129 3.93 7.62 -3.70
C PRO A 129 2.94 8.73 -4.02
N VAL A 130 3.22 9.87 -3.42
CA VAL A 130 2.45 11.10 -3.67
C VAL A 130 2.77 11.72 -5.03
N SER A 131 3.90 11.35 -5.64
CA SER A 131 4.33 11.80 -6.96
C SER A 131 5.38 10.88 -7.60
N ALA A 132 5.22 10.63 -8.90
CA ALA A 132 6.25 10.01 -9.73
C ALA A 132 7.25 11.08 -10.22
N HIS A 133 8.53 10.91 -9.91
CA HIS A 133 9.60 11.83 -10.33
C HIS A 133 10.33 11.35 -11.59
N THR A 134 10.46 10.03 -11.75
CA THR A 134 11.07 9.43 -12.93
C THR A 134 10.19 8.28 -13.37
N SER A 135 9.97 8.18 -14.68
CA SER A 135 9.25 7.10 -15.33
C SER A 135 10.02 6.65 -16.56
N VAL A 136 10.26 5.35 -16.65
CA VAL A 136 10.90 4.70 -17.80
C VAL A 136 10.03 3.54 -18.24
N ASP A 137 9.54 3.56 -19.47
CA ASP A 137 8.70 2.48 -19.99
C ASP A 137 9.42 1.12 -19.92
N VAL A 138 8.67 0.10 -19.51
CA VAL A 138 9.12 -1.30 -19.49
C VAL A 138 8.69 -1.96 -20.80
N PRO A 139 9.61 -2.25 -21.73
CA PRO A 139 9.25 -2.68 -23.07
C PRO A 139 8.44 -3.98 -23.09
N GLY A 140 7.31 -3.96 -23.80
CA GLY A 140 6.47 -5.15 -24.00
C GLY A 140 5.60 -5.52 -22.79
N LEU A 141 5.66 -4.75 -21.70
CA LEU A 141 4.76 -4.94 -20.56
C LEU A 141 3.63 -3.93 -20.62
N ALA A 142 2.41 -4.44 -20.62
CA ALA A 142 1.20 -3.63 -20.54
C ALA A 142 0.40 -4.06 -19.32
N GLY A 143 -0.20 -3.10 -18.63
CA GLY A 143 -1.12 -3.35 -17.54
C GLY A 143 -2.45 -3.92 -18.04
N PRO A 144 -3.40 -4.21 -17.15
CA PRO A 144 -4.71 -4.77 -17.49
C PRO A 144 -5.47 -3.97 -18.55
N LEU A 145 -5.31 -2.64 -18.51
CA LEU A 145 -5.90 -1.67 -19.43
C LEU A 145 -5.21 -1.59 -20.80
N GLY A 146 -4.19 -2.42 -21.05
CA GLY A 146 -3.32 -2.28 -22.22
C GLY A 146 -2.41 -1.04 -22.19
N ARG A 147 -2.39 -0.33 -21.06
CA ARG A 147 -1.51 0.82 -20.83
C ARG A 147 -0.07 0.35 -20.62
N PRO A 148 0.94 1.09 -21.09
CA PRO A 148 2.32 0.73 -20.86
C PRO A 148 2.61 0.73 -19.36
N VAL A 149 3.36 -0.28 -18.90
CA VAL A 149 3.93 -0.29 -17.55
C VAL A 149 5.25 0.45 -17.59
N SER A 150 5.53 1.24 -16.56
CA SER A 150 6.79 1.98 -16.43
C SER A 150 7.48 1.64 -15.10
N ALA A 151 8.81 1.61 -15.13
CA ALA A 151 9.64 1.66 -13.94
C ALA A 151 9.64 3.08 -13.39
N VAL A 152 9.24 3.22 -12.14
CA VAL A 152 8.99 4.51 -11.51
C VAL A 152 9.80 4.69 -10.22
N VAL A 153 10.16 5.92 -9.92
CA VAL A 153 10.82 6.34 -8.68
C VAL A 153 10.07 7.55 -8.11
N GLY A 154 9.75 7.55 -6.82
CA GLY A 154 8.95 8.58 -6.18
C GLY A 154 9.11 8.66 -4.66
N LEU A 155 8.49 9.65 -4.04
CA LEU A 155 8.46 9.81 -2.59
C LEU A 155 7.46 8.84 -1.97
N PHE A 156 7.90 8.07 -0.99
CA PHE A 156 7.02 7.38 -0.05
C PHE A 156 7.03 8.13 1.29
N PRO A 157 5.92 8.78 1.67
CA PRO A 157 5.78 9.28 3.03
C PRO A 157 5.74 8.06 3.94
N GLY A 158 6.80 7.82 4.71
CA GLY A 158 6.87 6.59 5.50
C GLY A 158 5.78 6.56 6.58
N GLN A 159 5.42 5.34 6.98
CA GLN A 159 4.43 5.06 8.03
C GLN A 159 4.93 5.42 9.44
N THR A 160 6.17 5.89 9.57
CA THR A 160 6.78 6.29 10.85
C THR A 160 7.10 7.77 10.84
N VAL A 161 6.76 8.47 11.93
CA VAL A 161 7.05 9.89 12.14
C VAL A 161 8.52 10.20 11.82
N GLY A 162 8.76 11.03 10.80
CA GLY A 162 10.09 11.48 10.39
C GLY A 162 10.86 10.57 9.42
N GLY A 163 10.29 9.44 9.00
CA GLY A 163 10.91 8.53 8.02
C GLY A 163 10.38 8.76 6.62
N GLU A 164 11.03 9.61 5.83
CA GLU A 164 10.77 9.67 4.39
C GLU A 164 11.60 8.62 3.67
N ALA A 165 11.06 8.02 2.62
CA ALA A 165 11.78 7.07 1.78
C ALA A 165 11.58 7.38 0.30
N VAL A 166 12.59 7.10 -0.51
CA VAL A 166 12.44 6.97 -1.95
C VAL A 166 11.95 5.56 -2.22
N ALA A 167 10.79 5.45 -2.84
CA ALA A 167 10.28 4.19 -3.33
C ALA A 167 10.45 4.06 -4.83
N PHE A 168 10.59 2.82 -5.27
CA PHE A 168 10.71 2.49 -6.68
C PHE A 168 10.01 1.17 -6.94
N GLY A 169 9.50 1.02 -8.17
CA GLY A 169 8.85 -0.20 -8.59
C GLY A 169 8.28 -0.08 -10.00
N LEU A 170 7.49 -1.07 -10.39
CA LEU A 170 6.69 -1.02 -11.62
C LEU A 170 5.34 -0.35 -11.34
N ALA A 171 4.87 0.53 -12.22
CA ALA A 171 3.54 1.12 -12.16
C ALA A 171 2.85 1.07 -13.53
N ASP A 172 1.55 0.85 -13.52
CA ASP A 172 0.71 1.01 -14.71
C ASP A 172 0.60 2.51 -15.03
N GLY A 173 0.90 2.92 -16.28
CA GLY A 173 1.03 4.32 -16.71
C GLY A 173 -0.26 5.16 -16.63
N GLY A 174 -1.34 4.62 -16.07
CA GLY A 174 -2.61 5.29 -15.88
C GLY A 174 -2.72 6.25 -14.70
N ASP A 175 -1.97 5.99 -13.62
CA ASP A 175 -2.08 6.77 -12.39
C ASP A 175 -0.77 6.64 -11.57
N PRO A 176 -0.02 7.73 -11.36
CA PRO A 176 1.17 7.70 -10.50
C PRO A 176 0.84 7.43 -9.02
N ALA A 177 -0.42 7.52 -8.59
CA ALA A 177 -0.88 7.05 -7.28
C ALA A 177 -1.22 5.54 -7.26
N ALA A 178 -1.28 4.88 -8.42
CA ALA A 178 -1.50 3.44 -8.49
C ALA A 178 -0.30 2.70 -7.87
N ASN A 179 -0.62 1.85 -6.89
CA ASN A 179 0.25 0.94 -6.14
C ASN A 179 1.63 0.70 -6.78
N TYR A 180 2.67 1.40 -6.31
CA TYR A 180 4.01 1.16 -6.82
C TYR A 180 4.45 -0.27 -6.56
N GLY A 181 5.00 -0.86 -7.60
CA GLY A 181 5.45 -2.23 -7.63
C GLY A 181 4.36 -3.21 -8.00
N ARG A 182 3.06 -2.90 -7.90
CA ARG A 182 1.98 -3.85 -8.18
C ARG A 182 1.53 -3.75 -9.63
N VAL A 183 1.96 -4.70 -10.44
CA VAL A 183 1.47 -4.89 -11.81
C VAL A 183 0.67 -6.18 -11.83
N ARG A 184 -0.57 -6.11 -12.32
CA ARG A 184 -1.33 -7.32 -12.58
C ARG A 184 -0.80 -7.93 -13.88
N SER A 185 -0.26 -9.13 -13.76
CA SER A 185 0.10 -9.96 -14.90
C SER A 185 -1.16 -10.42 -15.61
N ASP A 186 -1.03 -10.87 -16.86
CA ASP A 186 -2.16 -11.38 -17.62
C ASP A 186 -2.91 -12.43 -16.78
N ASP A 187 -2.20 -13.39 -16.18
CA ASP A 187 -2.70 -14.56 -15.41
C ASP A 187 -3.46 -14.24 -14.12
N ALA A 188 -3.87 -12.98 -13.92
CA ALA A 188 -4.45 -12.45 -12.69
C ALA A 188 -3.50 -12.44 -11.49
N SER A 189 -2.27 -12.97 -11.63
CA SER A 189 -1.27 -12.89 -10.58
C SER A 189 -0.86 -11.44 -10.40
N PHE A 190 -0.73 -11.02 -9.15
CA PHE A 190 -0.07 -9.75 -8.86
C PHE A 190 1.43 -9.99 -8.86
N VAL A 191 2.12 -9.18 -9.65
CA VAL A 191 3.57 -9.04 -9.60
C VAL A 191 3.85 -7.81 -8.77
N TYR A 192 4.42 -8.00 -7.58
CA TYR A 192 5.07 -6.92 -6.85
C TYR A 192 6.55 -6.89 -7.26
N PHE A 193 7.04 -5.83 -7.89
CA PHE A 193 8.47 -5.64 -8.09
C PHE A 193 8.90 -4.22 -7.72
N GLY A 194 9.57 -4.08 -6.58
CA GLY A 194 9.95 -2.77 -6.06
C GLY A 194 10.73 -2.82 -4.75
N GLY A 195 10.93 -1.64 -4.16
CA GLY A 195 11.62 -1.48 -2.88
C GLY A 195 11.63 -0.03 -2.41
N THR A 196 12.29 0.18 -1.28
CA THR A 196 12.41 1.51 -0.64
C THR A 196 13.83 1.78 -0.18
N ARG A 197 14.23 3.04 -0.23
CA ARG A 197 15.47 3.56 0.36
C ARG A 197 15.13 4.73 1.27
N ALA A 198 15.47 4.62 2.56
CA ALA A 198 15.31 5.73 3.48
C ALA A 198 16.09 6.98 3.00
N ILE A 199 15.48 8.15 3.14
CA ILE A 199 16.11 9.45 2.91
C ILE A 199 16.03 10.30 4.18
N GLY A 200 16.99 11.21 4.33
CA GLY A 200 17.15 11.99 5.54
C GLY A 200 17.67 11.18 6.75
N ASN A 201 17.75 11.85 7.89
CA ASN A 201 18.31 11.30 9.13
C ASN A 201 17.23 10.81 10.12
N GLY A 202 15.98 10.67 9.68
CA GLY A 202 14.86 10.19 10.50
C GLY A 202 14.33 11.17 11.56
N ALA A 203 14.95 12.34 11.74
CA ALA A 203 14.65 13.28 12.83
C ALA A 203 13.88 14.54 12.38
N THR A 204 13.76 14.78 11.07
CA THR A 204 13.19 16.01 10.53
C THR A 204 12.44 15.70 9.24
N MET A 205 11.19 16.15 9.12
CA MET A 205 10.52 16.18 7.83
C MET A 205 11.30 17.06 6.87
N LEU A 206 11.51 16.59 5.64
CA LEU A 206 12.14 17.40 4.61
C LEU A 206 11.08 18.32 3.99
N SER A 207 11.50 19.48 3.50
CA SER A 207 10.63 20.26 2.61
C SER A 207 10.47 19.52 1.28
N GLN A 208 9.37 19.77 0.55
CA GLN A 208 9.19 19.17 -0.79
C GLN A 208 10.41 19.38 -1.70
N ALA A 209 10.98 20.58 -1.72
CA ALA A 209 12.18 20.87 -2.51
C ALA A 209 13.46 20.13 -2.02
N ALA A 210 13.51 19.68 -0.77
CA ALA A 210 14.56 18.80 -0.28
C ALA A 210 14.29 17.35 -0.68
N VAL A 211 13.04 16.89 -0.60
CA VAL A 211 12.62 15.58 -1.12
C VAL A 211 12.95 15.43 -2.60
N ASP A 212 12.56 16.40 -3.43
CA ASP A 212 12.79 16.35 -4.88
C ASP A 212 14.29 16.22 -5.18
N ARG A 213 15.14 16.95 -4.44
CA ARG A 213 16.60 16.87 -4.58
C ARG A 213 17.17 15.52 -4.15
N GLU A 214 16.63 14.91 -3.11
CA GLU A 214 17.05 13.56 -2.67
C GLU A 214 16.64 12.50 -3.70
N ILE A 215 15.44 12.60 -4.28
CA ILE A 215 15.00 11.70 -5.35
C ILE A 215 15.88 11.86 -6.60
N ASP A 216 16.12 13.10 -7.04
CA ASP A 216 17.00 13.38 -8.18
C ASP A 216 18.42 12.87 -7.94
N ALA A 217 18.97 13.10 -6.73
CA ALA A 217 20.28 12.62 -6.34
C ALA A 217 20.34 11.09 -6.33
N TYR A 218 19.30 10.42 -5.84
CA TYR A 218 19.21 8.96 -5.85
C TYR A 218 19.13 8.42 -7.27
N THR A 219 18.22 8.92 -8.10
CA THR A 219 18.06 8.50 -9.50
C THR A 219 19.34 8.73 -10.31
N ALA A 220 20.07 9.81 -10.03
CA ALA A 220 21.37 10.09 -10.64
C ALA A 220 22.54 9.31 -10.02
N SER A 221 22.35 8.57 -8.93
CA SER A 221 23.39 7.74 -8.32
C SER A 221 23.63 6.45 -9.12
N PRO A 222 24.81 5.81 -9.03
CA PRO A 222 25.03 4.49 -9.64
C PRO A 222 24.01 3.44 -9.17
N GLU A 223 23.61 3.49 -7.90
CA GLU A 223 22.61 2.60 -7.32
C GLU A 223 21.23 2.82 -7.92
N GLY A 224 20.73 4.06 -7.93
CA GLY A 224 19.42 4.38 -8.48
C GLY A 224 19.32 4.05 -9.97
N ARG A 225 20.37 4.35 -10.75
CA ARG A 225 20.42 3.94 -12.17
C ARG A 225 20.38 2.42 -12.34
N ALA A 226 21.09 1.66 -11.49
CA ALA A 226 21.07 0.20 -11.56
C ALA A 226 19.69 -0.37 -11.21
N VAL A 227 19.01 0.19 -10.19
CA VAL A 227 17.64 -0.20 -9.82
C VAL A 227 16.65 0.10 -10.94
N VAL A 228 16.67 1.31 -11.51
CA VAL A 228 15.78 1.68 -12.63
C VAL A 228 16.05 0.81 -13.86
N ALA A 229 17.32 0.56 -14.21
CA ALA A 229 17.67 -0.33 -15.31
C ALA A 229 17.18 -1.78 -15.08
N MET A 230 17.29 -2.29 -13.85
CA MET A 230 16.76 -3.59 -13.48
C MET A 230 15.24 -3.66 -13.65
N LEU A 231 14.50 -2.70 -13.10
CA LEU A 231 13.04 -2.63 -13.24
C LEU A 231 12.62 -2.51 -14.72
N ALA A 232 13.29 -1.66 -15.50
CA ALA A 232 13.01 -1.45 -16.92
C ALA A 232 13.34 -2.68 -17.80
N SER A 233 14.19 -3.59 -17.30
CA SER A 233 14.51 -4.85 -17.98
C SER A 233 13.53 -5.99 -17.69
N PHE A 234 12.52 -5.74 -16.85
CA PHE A 234 11.55 -6.75 -16.45
C PHE A 234 10.69 -7.17 -17.64
N THR A 235 10.59 -8.48 -17.87
CA THR A 235 9.78 -9.06 -18.93
C THR A 235 8.94 -10.22 -18.40
N VAL A 236 7.73 -10.36 -18.92
CA VAL A 236 6.82 -11.48 -18.65
C VAL A 236 6.72 -12.35 -19.89
N ASP A 237 6.98 -13.65 -19.76
CA ASP A 237 6.72 -14.64 -20.80
C ASP A 237 5.29 -15.16 -20.67
N THR A 238 4.38 -14.55 -21.41
CA THR A 238 2.95 -14.86 -21.38
C THR A 238 2.63 -16.25 -21.96
N SER A 239 3.59 -16.90 -22.64
CA SER A 239 3.40 -18.28 -23.09
C SER A 239 3.45 -19.28 -21.93
N VAL A 240 4.06 -18.90 -20.81
CA VAL A 240 4.21 -19.72 -19.60
C VAL A 240 3.06 -19.48 -18.62
N THR A 241 2.56 -18.25 -18.51
CA THR A 241 1.59 -17.84 -17.47
C THR A 241 0.16 -18.35 -17.71
N GLY A 242 -0.08 -19.19 -18.72
CA GLY A 242 -1.43 -19.59 -19.12
C GLY A 242 -2.15 -18.46 -19.85
N SER A 243 -2.91 -18.82 -20.89
CA SER A 243 -3.66 -17.84 -21.68
C SER A 243 -4.76 -17.25 -20.82
N VAL A 244 -4.71 -15.95 -20.62
CA VAL A 244 -5.74 -15.24 -19.88
C VAL A 244 -6.90 -14.95 -20.77
N CYS A 245 -8.06 -15.33 -20.27
CA CYS A 245 -9.27 -15.06 -20.97
C CYS A 245 -9.64 -13.58 -20.81
N ARG A 246 -9.86 -12.91 -21.93
CA ARG A 246 -10.29 -11.52 -22.00
C ARG A 246 -11.45 -11.40 -22.98
N ASP A 247 -12.45 -10.59 -22.67
CA ASP A 247 -13.54 -10.21 -23.60
C ASP A 247 -13.96 -8.76 -23.33
N GLY A 248 -13.67 -7.89 -24.30
CA GLY A 248 -13.87 -6.45 -24.16
C GLY A 248 -13.16 -5.91 -22.92
N ASP A 249 -13.94 -5.29 -22.04
CA ASP A 249 -13.47 -4.66 -20.81
C ASP A 249 -13.43 -5.63 -19.61
N TYR A 250 -13.33 -6.94 -19.81
CA TYR A 250 -13.37 -7.91 -18.71
C TYR A 250 -12.18 -8.86 -18.81
N VAL A 251 -11.52 -9.06 -17.68
CA VAL A 251 -10.53 -10.13 -17.48
C VAL A 251 -11.18 -11.21 -16.64
N TYR A 252 -11.16 -12.45 -17.16
CA TYR A 252 -11.69 -13.60 -16.45
C TYR A 252 -10.55 -14.30 -15.74
N THR A 253 -10.71 -14.48 -14.44
CA THR A 253 -9.66 -15.02 -13.58
C THR A 253 -10.20 -16.18 -12.75
N ASP A 254 -9.32 -17.09 -12.37
CA ASP A 254 -9.68 -18.32 -11.64
C ASP A 254 -10.74 -19.17 -12.38
N LEU A 255 -10.55 -19.44 -13.67
CA LEU A 255 -11.51 -20.19 -14.50
C LEU A 255 -11.59 -21.70 -14.16
N ARG A 256 -11.73 -22.09 -12.88
CA ARG A 256 -11.64 -23.47 -12.37
C ARG A 256 -12.52 -24.47 -13.16
N GLY A 257 -11.95 -25.05 -14.21
CA GLY A 257 -12.65 -25.99 -15.09
C GLY A 257 -13.48 -25.36 -16.22
N LEU A 258 -13.49 -24.04 -16.36
CA LEU A 258 -14.14 -23.31 -17.45
C LEU A 258 -13.13 -22.96 -18.55
N GLY A 259 -13.53 -23.16 -19.80
CA GLY A 259 -12.79 -22.60 -20.93
C GLY A 259 -12.97 -21.07 -21.03
N CYS A 260 -12.08 -20.39 -21.75
CA CYS A 260 -12.25 -18.95 -22.00
C CYS A 260 -13.56 -18.65 -22.72
N ASP A 261 -13.86 -19.36 -23.81
CA ASP A 261 -15.09 -19.19 -24.59
C ASP A 261 -16.35 -19.43 -23.73
N GLU A 262 -16.27 -20.35 -22.78
CA GLU A 262 -17.37 -20.68 -21.86
C GLU A 262 -17.61 -19.53 -20.87
N ALA A 263 -16.55 -19.01 -20.24
CA ALA A 263 -16.63 -17.87 -19.35
C ALA A 263 -17.17 -16.61 -20.07
N GLN A 264 -16.72 -16.36 -21.29
CA GLN A 264 -17.24 -15.29 -22.15
C GLN A 264 -18.73 -15.45 -22.45
N GLY A 265 -19.18 -16.69 -22.69
CA GLY A 265 -20.59 -17.02 -22.86
C GLY A 265 -21.43 -16.60 -21.65
N VAL A 266 -20.99 -16.94 -20.44
CA VAL A 266 -21.69 -16.60 -19.18
C VAL A 266 -21.83 -15.08 -19.01
N VAL A 267 -20.78 -14.30 -19.29
CA VAL A 267 -20.87 -12.83 -19.23
C VAL A 267 -21.74 -12.26 -20.32
N GLY A 268 -21.70 -12.84 -21.53
CA GLY A 268 -22.63 -12.49 -22.60
C GLY A 268 -24.08 -12.65 -22.17
N GLU A 269 -24.41 -13.74 -21.48
CA GLU A 269 -25.73 -13.98 -20.89
C GLU A 269 -26.08 -12.96 -19.80
N LEU A 270 -25.15 -12.64 -18.89
CA LEU A 270 -25.32 -11.64 -17.84
C LEU A 270 -25.63 -10.24 -18.42
N ARG A 271 -24.86 -9.83 -19.45
CA ARG A 271 -25.11 -8.55 -20.14
C ARG A 271 -26.45 -8.55 -20.87
N ALA A 272 -26.85 -9.70 -21.44
CA ALA A 272 -28.12 -9.83 -22.15
C ALA A 272 -29.34 -9.87 -21.22
N SER A 273 -29.20 -10.38 -19.99
CA SER A 273 -30.27 -10.44 -19.00
C SER A 273 -30.56 -9.08 -18.35
N GLY A 274 -29.56 -8.18 -18.33
CA GLY A 274 -29.68 -6.82 -17.79
C GLY A 274 -29.87 -6.76 -16.27
N SER A 275 -29.59 -7.86 -15.55
CA SER A 275 -29.85 -7.98 -14.11
C SER A 275 -28.55 -8.20 -13.35
N ALA A 276 -28.05 -7.11 -12.76
CA ALA A 276 -27.03 -7.13 -11.72
C ALA A 276 -27.46 -6.30 -10.49
N GLU A 277 -28.74 -5.90 -10.42
CA GLU A 277 -29.25 -4.91 -9.46
C GLU A 277 -29.59 -5.49 -8.08
N ASP A 278 -29.70 -6.81 -7.94
CA ASP A 278 -29.99 -7.48 -6.67
C ASP A 278 -28.83 -8.43 -6.27
N ASP A 279 -28.52 -8.49 -4.96
CA ASP A 279 -27.40 -9.21 -4.30
C ASP A 279 -27.24 -10.71 -4.69
N GLN A 280 -28.17 -11.27 -5.47
CA GLN A 280 -28.11 -12.62 -6.02
C GLN A 280 -28.69 -12.66 -7.44
N SER A 281 -27.89 -12.32 -8.44
CA SER A 281 -28.32 -12.37 -9.83
C SER A 281 -28.06 -13.78 -10.40
N VAL A 282 -29.11 -14.61 -10.46
CA VAL A 282 -29.09 -15.85 -11.24
C VAL A 282 -29.12 -15.45 -12.71
N VAL A 283 -28.03 -15.75 -13.43
CA VAL A 283 -27.86 -15.37 -14.84
C VAL A 283 -28.61 -16.33 -15.75
N SER A 284 -28.62 -17.62 -15.40
CA SER A 284 -29.34 -18.68 -16.10
C SER A 284 -29.58 -19.87 -15.17
N ASP A 285 -30.26 -20.92 -15.67
CA ASP A 285 -30.48 -22.16 -14.90
C ASP A 285 -29.16 -22.89 -14.55
N GLU A 286 -28.07 -22.54 -15.25
CA GLU A 286 -26.72 -23.08 -15.07
C GLU A 286 -25.77 -22.08 -14.37
N TYR A 287 -25.99 -20.78 -14.62
CA TYR A 287 -25.29 -19.57 -14.20
C TYR A 287 -25.75 -18.90 -12.89
N TYR A 288 -24.96 -18.76 -11.83
CA TYR A 288 -25.22 -17.72 -10.80
C TYR A 288 -24.05 -16.75 -10.67
N CYS A 289 -24.32 -15.45 -10.53
CA CYS A 289 -23.30 -14.43 -10.28
C CYS A 289 -23.73 -13.53 -9.12
N SER A 290 -22.86 -13.30 -8.15
CA SER A 290 -23.09 -12.33 -7.07
C SER A 290 -22.12 -11.16 -7.19
N GLY A 291 -22.65 -9.94 -7.04
CA GLY A 291 -21.84 -8.72 -6.87
C GLY A 291 -21.25 -8.57 -5.47
N ASP A 292 -21.75 -9.35 -4.52
CA ASP A 292 -21.25 -9.40 -3.14
C ASP A 292 -20.16 -10.46 -2.99
N GLY A 293 -18.98 -10.07 -2.49
CA GLY A 293 -17.97 -11.08 -2.15
C GLY A 293 -16.60 -10.64 -1.64
N VAL A 294 -16.26 -9.36 -1.63
CA VAL A 294 -15.11 -8.88 -0.87
C VAL A 294 -15.61 -7.80 0.07
N GLU A 295 -15.46 -8.04 1.39
CA GLU A 295 -15.73 -7.06 2.43
C GLU A 295 -15.23 -5.69 1.97
N GLU A 296 -16.06 -4.68 2.19
CA GLU A 296 -15.92 -3.27 1.80
C GLU A 296 -14.59 -2.66 2.31
N THR A 297 -13.45 -3.10 1.80
CA THR A 297 -12.14 -2.51 2.04
C THR A 297 -11.96 -1.37 1.06
N ALA A 298 -12.83 -0.36 1.11
CA ALA A 298 -12.76 0.99 0.51
C ALA A 298 -12.26 1.20 -0.95
N TYR A 299 -11.77 0.21 -1.70
CA TYR A 299 -10.91 0.44 -2.86
C TYR A 299 -10.89 -0.69 -3.92
N HIS A 300 -11.96 -1.46 -4.06
CA HIS A 300 -12.10 -2.38 -5.19
C HIS A 300 -13.34 -2.06 -6.03
N ASP A 301 -13.12 -1.99 -7.35
CA ASP A 301 -14.17 -2.01 -8.37
C ASP A 301 -15.09 -3.23 -8.16
N PRO A 302 -16.40 -3.17 -8.49
CA PRO A 302 -17.32 -4.30 -8.38
C PRO A 302 -16.76 -5.53 -9.08
N MET A 303 -16.35 -6.50 -8.27
CA MET A 303 -15.97 -7.82 -8.71
C MET A 303 -17.21 -8.72 -8.67
N TYR A 304 -17.57 -9.31 -9.79
CA TYR A 304 -18.61 -10.35 -9.78
C TYR A 304 -17.95 -11.71 -9.58
N ALA A 305 -18.45 -12.47 -8.61
CA ALA A 305 -18.13 -13.88 -8.45
C ALA A 305 -19.24 -14.70 -9.13
N CYS A 306 -18.89 -15.37 -10.22
CA CYS A 306 -19.82 -16.23 -10.96
C CYS A 306 -19.50 -17.70 -10.72
N GLY A 307 -20.50 -18.55 -10.50
CA GLY A 307 -20.34 -19.99 -10.36
C GLY A 307 -21.45 -20.80 -11.02
N VAL A 308 -21.22 -22.11 -11.17
CA VAL A 308 -22.19 -23.02 -11.80
C VAL A 308 -23.19 -23.51 -10.75
N VAL A 309 -24.49 -23.41 -11.05
CA VAL A 309 -25.58 -23.86 -10.17
C VAL A 309 -25.42 -25.35 -9.87
N GLY A 310 -25.23 -25.68 -8.58
CA GLY A 310 -25.04 -27.05 -8.12
C GLY A 310 -23.59 -27.57 -8.17
N ALA A 311 -22.62 -26.77 -8.62
CA ALA A 311 -21.20 -27.06 -8.48
C ALA A 311 -20.58 -26.15 -7.42
N ALA A 312 -19.99 -26.73 -6.38
CA ALA A 312 -19.36 -25.97 -5.30
C ALA A 312 -17.96 -25.41 -5.65
N ASP A 313 -17.35 -25.91 -6.74
CA ASP A 313 -15.92 -25.70 -7.04
C ASP A 313 -15.66 -24.89 -8.32
N VAL A 314 -16.71 -24.45 -9.02
CA VAL A 314 -16.57 -23.63 -10.23
C VAL A 314 -16.97 -22.21 -9.86
N SER A 315 -15.97 -21.35 -9.69
CA SER A 315 -16.15 -19.91 -9.49
C SER A 315 -15.14 -19.17 -10.35
N PHE A 316 -15.53 -18.09 -11.02
CA PHE A 316 -14.59 -17.18 -11.66
C PHE A 316 -14.88 -15.74 -11.24
N LEU A 317 -13.84 -14.91 -11.24
CA LEU A 317 -13.96 -13.49 -10.90
C LEU A 317 -13.94 -12.66 -12.18
N LEU A 318 -14.90 -11.75 -12.25
CA LEU A 318 -15.00 -10.72 -13.28
C LEU A 318 -14.43 -9.43 -12.75
N ASP A 319 -13.34 -9.00 -13.36
CA ASP A 319 -12.72 -7.72 -13.06
C ASP A 319 -12.98 -6.75 -14.23
N PRO A 320 -13.82 -5.72 -14.04
CA PRO A 320 -14.03 -4.71 -15.06
C PRO A 320 -12.76 -3.88 -15.23
N VAL A 321 -12.17 -3.97 -16.41
CA VAL A 321 -10.97 -3.27 -16.84
C VAL A 321 -11.20 -1.76 -16.76
N THR A 322 -12.35 -1.24 -17.21
CA THR A 322 -12.69 0.18 -17.07
C THR A 322 -14.10 0.38 -16.54
N ILE A 323 -14.23 0.99 -15.37
CA ILE A 323 -15.50 1.52 -14.88
C ILE A 323 -15.63 2.99 -15.27
N THR A 324 -16.50 3.27 -16.23
CA THR A 324 -17.04 4.61 -16.43
C THR A 324 -18.42 4.69 -15.76
N ALA A 325 -18.87 5.90 -15.39
CA ALA A 325 -20.20 6.10 -14.81
C ALA A 325 -21.36 5.59 -15.71
N ASP A 326 -21.08 5.36 -17.00
CA ASP A 326 -22.04 4.85 -18.00
C ASP A 326 -21.90 3.33 -18.25
N HIS A 327 -21.13 2.60 -17.44
CA HIS A 327 -20.92 1.17 -17.67
C HIS A 327 -22.25 0.40 -17.48
N PRO A 328 -22.63 -0.50 -18.40
CA PRO A 328 -23.96 -1.12 -18.43
C PRO A 328 -24.28 -2.02 -17.22
N LEU A 329 -23.27 -2.37 -16.41
CA LEU A 329 -23.43 -3.10 -15.15
C LEU A 329 -23.46 -2.19 -13.90
N LEU A 330 -23.36 -0.86 -14.07
CA LEU A 330 -23.27 0.13 -12.99
C LEU A 330 -24.47 1.06 -12.87
N HIS A 331 -25.60 0.73 -13.49
CA HIS A 331 -26.77 1.61 -13.42
C HIS A 331 -27.42 1.56 -12.02
N VAL A 332 -26.84 2.29 -11.08
CA VAL A 332 -27.50 2.68 -9.83
C VAL A 332 -28.32 3.92 -10.15
N GLU A 333 -29.65 3.82 -10.10
CA GLU A 333 -30.52 5.00 -10.14
C GLU A 333 -30.17 5.92 -8.96
N THR A 334 -29.32 6.92 -9.19
CA THR A 334 -29.14 8.02 -8.23
C THR A 334 -30.43 8.83 -8.22
N GLY A 335 -31.08 8.90 -7.05
CA GLY A 335 -32.25 9.76 -6.81
C GLY A 335 -32.01 11.24 -7.15
N PRO A 336 -33.06 12.08 -7.13
CA PRO A 336 -33.08 13.38 -7.79
C PRO A 336 -31.99 14.34 -7.30
N THR A 337 -31.23 14.86 -8.25
CA THR A 337 -30.14 15.83 -8.08
C THR A 337 -30.66 17.17 -7.57
N ILE A 338 -30.16 17.62 -6.41
CA ILE A 338 -30.39 18.98 -5.89
C ILE A 338 -29.28 19.90 -6.44
N SER A 339 -29.67 21.00 -7.08
CA SER A 339 -28.74 21.98 -7.66
C SER A 339 -27.89 22.68 -6.60
N ALA A 340 -26.58 22.78 -6.84
CA ALA A 340 -25.62 23.45 -5.97
C ALA A 340 -25.68 25.00 -6.12
N PRO A 341 -25.53 25.78 -5.04
CA PRO A 341 -25.20 27.19 -5.12
C PRO A 341 -23.68 27.42 -5.20
N GLU A 342 -23.29 28.39 -6.02
CA GLU A 342 -21.94 28.89 -6.21
C GLU A 342 -21.45 29.68 -4.98
N GLU A 343 -20.52 29.13 -4.21
CA GLU A 343 -19.39 29.84 -3.56
C GLU A 343 -18.50 28.81 -2.83
N MET A 344 -17.27 28.62 -3.34
CA MET A 344 -16.26 27.72 -2.76
C MET A 344 -15.52 28.43 -1.61
N THR A 345 -15.85 28.06 -0.38
CA THR A 345 -14.95 28.15 0.78
C THR A 345 -14.48 26.74 1.13
N ASP A 346 -13.23 26.59 1.60
CA ASP A 346 -12.59 25.33 2.01
C ASP A 346 -13.57 24.44 2.80
N VAL A 347 -14.11 23.41 2.15
CA VAL A 347 -14.92 22.38 2.80
C VAL A 347 -13.92 21.31 3.25
N ALA A 348 -13.66 21.29 4.56
CA ALA A 348 -13.02 20.14 5.20
C ALA A 348 -13.78 18.88 4.76
N ALA A 349 -13.08 17.92 4.14
CA ALA A 349 -13.70 16.68 3.70
C ALA A 349 -14.45 16.02 4.87
N ASP A 350 -15.75 15.78 4.69
CA ASP A 350 -16.62 15.23 5.74
C ASP A 350 -16.14 13.82 6.14
N CYS A 351 -15.55 13.70 7.32
CA CYS A 351 -15.16 12.41 7.87
C CYS A 351 -16.38 11.70 8.48
N VAL A 352 -17.07 10.89 7.68
CA VAL A 352 -18.31 10.20 8.10
C VAL A 352 -18.07 8.70 8.26
N GLY A 353 -18.50 8.12 9.38
CA GLY A 353 -18.60 6.68 9.63
C GLY A 353 -20.04 6.17 9.61
N VAL A 354 -20.22 4.86 9.80
CA VAL A 354 -21.54 4.20 9.78
C VAL A 354 -22.46 4.79 10.85
N ASN A 355 -21.98 4.86 12.09
CA ASN A 355 -22.78 5.29 13.26
C ASN A 355 -22.41 6.68 13.78
N TYR A 356 -21.27 7.23 13.33
CA TYR A 356 -20.72 8.47 13.86
C TYR A 356 -20.25 9.38 12.73
N GLU A 357 -20.43 10.68 12.94
CA GLU A 357 -19.87 11.73 12.09
C GLU A 357 -18.77 12.46 12.87
N PHE A 358 -17.58 12.58 12.28
CA PHE A 358 -16.39 13.12 12.91
C PHE A 358 -16.18 14.56 12.45
N THR A 359 -16.02 15.45 13.42
CA THR A 359 -15.72 16.87 13.22
C THR A 359 -14.49 17.24 14.02
N GLU A 360 -13.92 18.42 13.73
CA GLU A 360 -12.75 18.93 14.47
C GLU A 360 -11.59 17.93 14.48
N VAL A 361 -11.42 17.18 13.39
CA VAL A 361 -10.33 16.22 13.23
C VAL A 361 -9.05 17.02 12.99
N ASP A 362 -8.21 17.12 14.02
CA ASP A 362 -6.93 17.82 13.98
C ASP A 362 -5.78 16.83 14.17
N GLY A 363 -4.75 16.93 13.33
CA GLY A 363 -3.57 16.07 13.38
C GLY A 363 -3.83 14.58 13.07
N LEU A 364 -4.98 14.24 12.48
CA LEU A 364 -5.42 12.88 12.18
C LEU A 364 -6.04 12.79 10.79
N THR A 365 -5.84 11.66 10.12
CA THR A 365 -6.65 11.26 8.98
C THR A 365 -7.99 10.66 9.43
N CYS A 366 -8.98 10.65 8.55
CA CYS A 366 -10.29 10.06 8.86
C CYS A 366 -10.23 8.58 9.28
N PRO A 367 -9.44 7.71 8.61
CA PRO A 367 -9.23 6.33 9.06
C PRO A 367 -8.61 6.24 10.46
N GLU A 368 -7.66 7.12 10.80
CA GLU A 368 -7.03 7.13 12.13
C GLU A 368 -8.02 7.56 13.22
N ALA A 369 -8.86 8.57 12.97
CA ALA A 369 -9.91 8.98 13.90
C ALA A 369 -10.93 7.86 14.15
N LYS A 370 -11.34 7.14 13.09
CA LYS A 370 -12.24 5.97 13.19
C LYS A 370 -11.59 4.82 13.97
N GLY A 371 -10.36 4.46 13.63
CA GLY A 371 -9.60 3.41 14.30
C GLY A 371 -9.36 3.72 15.78
N MET A 372 -9.19 5.00 16.11
CA MET A 372 -9.02 5.47 17.48
C MET A 372 -10.31 5.37 18.32
N LEU A 373 -11.49 5.63 17.75
CA LEU A 373 -12.77 5.55 18.50
C LEU A 373 -13.22 4.09 18.74
N GLN A 374 -12.96 3.21 17.77
CA GLN A 374 -13.51 1.85 17.74
C GLN A 374 -13.31 1.03 19.04
N PRO A 375 -12.12 1.01 19.68
CA PRO A 375 -11.92 0.25 20.92
C PRO A 375 -12.79 0.75 22.09
N PHE A 376 -13.11 2.04 22.14
CA PHE A 376 -13.95 2.63 23.19
C PHE A 376 -15.42 2.25 23.01
N LEU A 377 -15.88 2.16 21.76
CA LEU A 377 -17.22 1.64 21.44
C LEU A 377 -17.37 0.16 21.83
N GLU A 378 -16.29 -0.60 21.74
CA GLU A 378 -16.21 -2.01 22.18
C GLU A 378 -16.00 -2.17 23.70
N GLY A 379 -15.89 -1.06 24.44
CA GLY A 379 -15.69 -1.08 25.89
C GLY A 379 -14.30 -1.54 26.35
N LYS A 380 -13.27 -1.38 25.49
CA LYS A 380 -11.88 -1.76 25.80
C LYS A 380 -11.11 -0.71 26.61
N GLY A 381 -11.64 0.49 26.78
CA GLY A 381 -10.98 1.56 27.54
C GLY A 381 -11.06 1.34 29.06
N THR A 382 -10.00 1.72 29.78
CA THR A 382 -10.00 1.74 31.24
C THR A 382 -10.68 3.02 31.73
N PRO A 383 -11.60 2.98 32.70
CA PRO A 383 -12.23 4.19 33.25
C PRO A 383 -11.18 5.15 33.85
N ALA A 384 -11.20 6.42 33.45
CA ALA A 384 -10.27 7.45 33.92
C ALA A 384 -10.92 8.50 34.85
N ASP A 385 -12.21 8.77 34.66
CA ASP A 385 -13.08 9.58 35.53
C ASP A 385 -14.55 9.15 35.34
N SER A 386 -15.55 9.98 35.71
CA SER A 386 -16.96 9.56 35.70
C SER A 386 -17.49 9.17 34.33
N ASP A 387 -16.91 9.68 33.23
CA ASP A 387 -17.42 9.49 31.87
C ASP A 387 -16.31 9.31 30.80
N GLY A 388 -15.05 9.38 31.21
CA GLY A 388 -13.86 9.22 30.38
C GLY A 388 -13.24 7.83 30.46
N GLN A 389 -12.70 7.39 29.33
CA GLN A 389 -11.95 6.16 29.20
C GLN A 389 -10.56 6.47 28.62
N VAL A 390 -9.55 5.71 29.06
CA VAL A 390 -8.18 5.77 28.56
C VAL A 390 -7.77 4.40 28.03
N LEU A 391 -7.18 4.38 26.85
CA LEU A 391 -6.54 3.22 26.25
C LEU A 391 -5.20 3.67 25.66
N ASP A 392 -4.12 3.10 26.15
CA ASP A 392 -2.75 3.50 25.81
C ASP A 392 -2.50 5.00 26.03
N ASP A 393 -2.18 5.75 24.99
CA ASP A 393 -1.94 7.20 24.99
C ASP A 393 -3.17 8.02 24.56
N THR A 394 -4.31 7.35 24.37
CA THR A 394 -5.56 7.96 23.91
C THR A 394 -6.55 8.08 25.05
N GLN A 395 -7.13 9.27 25.19
CA GLN A 395 -8.23 9.54 26.12
C GLN A 395 -9.48 9.93 25.33
N CYS A 396 -10.60 9.26 25.62
CA CYS A 396 -11.89 9.55 25.03
C CYS A 396 -12.94 9.77 26.13
N THR A 397 -13.65 10.90 26.05
CA THR A 397 -14.73 11.25 26.98
C THR A 397 -16.06 11.22 26.26
N ARG A 398 -17.04 10.52 26.85
CA ARG A 398 -18.40 10.45 26.32
C ARG A 398 -19.26 11.51 26.99
N ALA A 399 -19.96 12.31 26.20
CA ALA A 399 -20.91 13.30 26.71
C ALA A 399 -22.14 13.41 25.79
N PRO A 400 -23.30 13.86 26.29
CA PRO A 400 -24.36 14.33 25.42
C PRO A 400 -23.98 15.67 24.78
N ALA A 401 -24.30 15.87 23.50
CA ALA A 401 -24.12 17.14 22.81
C ALA A 401 -25.35 17.51 21.98
N GLU A 402 -25.61 18.81 21.84
CA GLU A 402 -26.71 19.32 21.02
C GLU A 402 -26.28 19.42 19.55
N ARG A 403 -26.97 18.70 18.66
CA ARG A 403 -26.72 18.73 17.22
C ARG A 403 -28.03 18.76 16.46
N GLY A 404 -28.22 19.77 15.60
CA GLY A 404 -29.46 19.91 14.82
C GLY A 404 -30.73 20.08 15.66
N GLY A 405 -30.62 20.57 16.90
CA GLY A 405 -31.75 20.73 17.82
C GLY A 405 -32.16 19.45 18.58
N ALA A 406 -31.34 18.40 18.53
CA ALA A 406 -31.50 17.19 19.32
C ALA A 406 -30.24 16.90 20.15
N THR A 407 -30.44 16.36 21.34
CA THR A 407 -29.35 15.83 22.16
C THR A 407 -28.91 14.46 21.61
N VAL A 408 -27.68 14.37 21.10
CA VAL A 408 -27.08 13.12 20.59
C VAL A 408 -25.87 12.72 21.45
N PRO A 409 -25.57 11.41 21.57
CA PRO A 409 -24.29 10.98 22.15
C PRO A 409 -23.10 11.51 21.33
N SER A 410 -22.09 12.05 22.02
CA SER A 410 -20.82 12.43 21.42
C SER A 410 -19.63 11.83 22.17
N TRP A 411 -18.52 11.74 21.46
CA TRP A 411 -17.21 11.37 21.96
C TRP A 411 -16.21 12.48 21.63
N SER A 412 -15.44 12.93 22.60
CA SER A 412 -14.28 13.78 22.39
C SER A 412 -13.03 12.96 22.70
N CYS A 413 -12.18 12.79 21.70
CA CYS A 413 -10.98 11.96 21.80
C CYS A 413 -9.73 12.78 21.51
N PHE A 414 -8.69 12.56 22.29
CA PHE A 414 -7.38 13.19 22.12
C PHE A 414 -6.26 12.19 22.41
N ARG A 415 -5.17 12.31 21.65
CA ARG A 415 -3.93 11.57 21.84
C ARG A 415 -2.79 12.55 22.07
N GLU A 416 -2.01 12.36 23.14
CA GLU A 416 -1.01 13.33 23.62
C GLU A 416 -0.01 13.78 22.52
N GLN A 417 0.29 12.89 21.56
CA GLN A 417 1.18 13.18 20.42
C GLN A 417 0.58 12.83 19.06
N GLY A 418 -0.76 12.83 18.92
CA GLY A 418 -1.40 12.30 17.71
C GLY A 418 -2.75 12.88 17.36
N GLY A 419 -3.08 14.09 17.81
CA GLY A 419 -4.27 14.81 17.36
C GLY A 419 -5.54 14.57 18.18
N SER A 420 -6.64 15.15 17.73
CA SER A 420 -7.96 15.09 18.38
C SER A 420 -9.10 15.06 17.39
N PHE A 421 -10.27 14.60 17.85
CA PHE A 421 -11.53 14.74 17.12
C PHE A 421 -12.74 14.76 18.05
N VAL A 422 -13.88 15.19 17.51
CA VAL A 422 -15.20 15.02 18.12
C VAL A 422 -16.06 14.15 17.19
N ALA A 423 -16.66 13.09 17.72
CA ALA A 423 -17.55 12.20 16.97
C ALA A 423 -18.97 12.28 17.54
N TYR A 424 -19.94 12.59 16.70
CA TYR A 424 -21.36 12.63 17.06
C TYR A 424 -22.09 11.42 16.51
N ALA A 425 -22.93 10.77 17.32
CA ALA A 425 -23.79 9.71 16.82
C ALA A 425 -24.75 10.26 15.76
N ARG A 426 -24.89 9.53 14.66
CA ARG A 426 -25.85 9.87 13.60
C ARG A 426 -27.27 9.53 14.08
N MET A 427 -28.22 10.41 13.77
CA MET A 427 -29.64 10.26 14.10
C MET A 427 -30.36 9.35 13.11
#